data_AF-A0A265NC57-F1
#
_entry.id   AF-A0A265NC57-F1
#
_cell.length_a   1.000
_cell.length_b   1.000
_cell.length_c   1.000
_cell.angle_alpha   90.00
_cell.angle_beta   90.00
_cell.angle_gamma   90.00
#
_symmetry.space_group_name_H-M   'P 1'
#
loop_
_entity.id
_entity.type
_entity.pdbx_description
1 polymer ?
#
loop_
_entity_poly.entity_id
_entity_poly.type
_entity_poly.pdbx_seq_one_letter_code
_entity_poly.pdbx_strand_id
1 'polypeptide(L)'
;MREKFARWDSLFALYLKRDWKKIIVWILGVGLFSAGFVSAFEEIAKGQGLAGMYETLKNPAMIAMVGPTPVETAADYTLGAMYAHEMLLFCGLFAMIMSVLHVVSHTRKEEDLGLTELVRSFQIGRQANSLASMIETIVINALLALFIGGVMMSFGADTISAEGSLLFGASIGFAGIVGAGIALVMAQIMPSSSSATGSALGIVGLLYIVRAGTDVSNVDLSIINPLSWTYLTYPFTENNWIPLIFALIFSVIAVIVAFSLEGARDMGAGYLPEREGRGNAKKSLLSVRGLFTKINKGVMIGWLVAFVIMGVAYGSIYGDMQTFLESNEMMKQMFSQSGVSIEESFTGTIMMVMIVLVSILPIVIVNKLFTEESRLHLSQIYATKVTRGQLYWTSIGLAVFSGLAGILLAASSLGGTAISVMGDSATMDIVDFLTAGYNFLPSVLFFTGLAALALGWVPKLGKLVYFYLGYSFALNYFGGILDLPEWFSKTAIQSWIPQMPMDNFDAPIFITMTVISIALMVIGYLGYSRRDMVEGA
;
A
#
# COMPACT_ATOMS: atom_id res chain seq x y z
N MET A 1 20.76 20.57 -29.54
CA MET A 1 19.80 19.59 -28.98
C MET A 1 20.28 18.14 -29.07
N ARG A 2 20.89 17.67 -30.18
CA ARG A 2 21.36 16.27 -30.33
C ARG A 2 22.39 15.80 -29.29
N GLU A 3 23.24 16.69 -28.76
CA GLU A 3 24.24 16.30 -27.75
C GLU A 3 23.64 16.03 -26.36
N LYS A 4 22.59 16.77 -25.96
CA LYS A 4 22.01 16.65 -24.61
C LYS A 4 21.37 15.29 -24.35
N PHE A 5 20.85 14.66 -25.40
CA PHE A 5 20.17 13.36 -25.35
C PHE A 5 20.96 12.26 -26.05
N ALA A 6 22.23 12.48 -26.39
CA ALA A 6 23.02 11.48 -27.12
C ALA A 6 23.01 10.13 -26.38
N ARG A 7 22.78 9.03 -27.14
CA ARG A 7 22.76 7.63 -26.66
C ARG A 7 21.62 7.27 -25.69
N TRP A 8 20.54 8.05 -25.62
CA TRP A 8 19.36 7.70 -24.82
C TRP A 8 18.72 6.36 -25.23
N ASP A 9 18.77 6.04 -26.52
CA ASP A 9 18.28 4.80 -27.14
C ASP A 9 19.05 3.56 -26.64
N SER A 10 20.37 3.69 -26.53
CA SER A 10 21.25 2.63 -26.01
C SER A 10 21.01 2.39 -24.52
N LEU A 11 20.82 3.46 -23.74
CA LEU A 11 20.45 3.36 -22.32
C LEU A 11 19.06 2.74 -22.13
N PHE A 12 18.10 3.16 -22.94
CA PHE A 12 16.74 2.59 -22.94
C PHE A 12 16.76 1.08 -23.21
N ALA A 13 17.47 0.63 -24.23
CA ALA A 13 17.61 -0.81 -24.52
C ALA A 13 18.30 -1.57 -23.37
N LEU A 14 19.29 -0.95 -22.73
CA LEU A 14 19.94 -1.52 -21.55
C LEU A 14 18.98 -1.64 -20.37
N TYR A 15 18.16 -0.61 -20.11
CA TYR A 15 17.20 -0.63 -19.01
C TYR A 15 16.12 -1.68 -19.23
N LEU A 16 15.53 -1.76 -20.43
CA LEU A 16 14.61 -2.85 -20.75
C LEU A 16 15.22 -4.24 -20.52
N LYS A 17 16.48 -4.43 -20.93
CA LYS A 17 17.20 -5.69 -20.73
C LYS A 17 17.51 -5.97 -19.25
N ARG A 18 17.73 -4.93 -18.45
CA ARG A 18 17.99 -5.04 -17.00
C ARG A 18 16.71 -5.33 -16.23
N ASP A 19 15.64 -4.63 -16.58
CA ASP A 19 14.42 -4.53 -15.77
C ASP A 19 13.30 -5.49 -16.26
N TRP A 20 13.51 -6.28 -17.31
CA TRP A 20 12.46 -7.15 -17.90
C TRP A 20 11.67 -7.99 -16.89
N LYS A 21 12.32 -8.58 -15.88
CA LYS A 21 11.64 -9.37 -14.83
C LYS A 21 10.73 -8.49 -13.98
N LYS A 22 11.22 -7.31 -13.60
CA LYS A 22 10.47 -6.32 -12.82
C LYS A 22 9.29 -5.79 -13.63
N ILE A 23 9.49 -5.54 -14.92
CA ILE A 23 8.43 -5.10 -15.85
C ILE A 23 7.34 -6.17 -15.95
N ILE A 24 7.70 -7.45 -16.16
CA ILE A 24 6.72 -8.55 -16.22
C ILE A 24 5.94 -8.67 -14.91
N VAL A 25 6.64 -8.69 -13.76
CA VAL A 25 6.00 -8.80 -12.45
C VAL A 25 5.07 -7.61 -12.19
N TRP A 26 5.43 -6.41 -12.64
CA TRP A 26 4.58 -5.24 -12.52
C TRP A 26 3.34 -5.33 -13.41
N ILE A 27 3.51 -5.61 -14.72
CA ILE A 27 2.40 -5.72 -15.66
C ILE A 27 1.44 -6.82 -15.24
N LEU A 28 1.94 -8.01 -14.90
CA LEU A 28 1.09 -9.10 -14.44
C LEU A 28 0.51 -8.81 -13.06
N GLY A 29 1.30 -8.34 -12.10
CA GLY A 29 0.85 -8.11 -10.73
C GLY A 29 -0.22 -7.03 -10.65
N VAL A 30 0.09 -5.82 -11.12
CA VAL A 30 -0.87 -4.69 -11.10
C VAL A 30 -1.96 -4.91 -12.15
N GLY A 31 -1.63 -5.43 -13.33
CA GLY A 31 -2.63 -5.66 -14.37
C GLY A 31 -3.67 -6.72 -13.98
N LEU A 32 -3.25 -7.87 -13.44
CA LEU A 32 -4.18 -8.88 -12.95
C LEU A 32 -4.92 -8.41 -11.70
N PHE A 33 -4.27 -7.64 -10.81
CA PHE A 33 -4.98 -7.03 -9.69
C PHE A 33 -6.05 -6.04 -10.17
N SER A 34 -5.79 -5.30 -11.27
CA SER A 34 -6.72 -4.29 -11.78
C SER A 34 -7.88 -4.88 -12.58
N ALA A 35 -7.67 -5.95 -13.33
CA ALA A 35 -8.67 -6.52 -14.24
C ALA A 35 -9.20 -7.90 -13.80
N GLY A 36 -8.52 -8.59 -12.89
CA GLY A 36 -8.75 -10.01 -12.60
C GLY A 36 -9.92 -10.33 -11.68
N PHE A 37 -10.59 -9.32 -11.12
CA PHE A 37 -11.67 -9.52 -10.16
C PHE A 37 -13.07 -9.41 -10.76
N VAL A 38 -13.20 -9.27 -12.09
CA VAL A 38 -14.49 -9.09 -12.76
C VAL A 38 -15.50 -10.18 -12.37
N SER A 39 -15.10 -11.45 -12.35
CA SER A 39 -15.99 -12.56 -11.95
C SER A 39 -16.43 -12.50 -10.49
N ALA A 40 -15.57 -11.99 -9.59
CA ALA A 40 -15.95 -11.82 -8.18
C ALA A 40 -16.98 -10.69 -8.04
N PHE A 41 -16.80 -9.59 -8.78
CA PHE A 41 -17.75 -8.50 -8.84
C PHE A 41 -19.07 -8.91 -9.51
N GLU A 42 -19.02 -9.79 -10.50
CA GLU A 42 -20.24 -10.36 -11.11
C GLU A 42 -21.06 -11.15 -10.09
N GLU A 43 -20.39 -11.92 -9.23
CA GLU A 43 -21.06 -12.62 -8.13
C GLU A 43 -21.70 -11.64 -7.14
N ILE A 44 -20.97 -10.57 -6.77
CA ILE A 44 -21.48 -9.49 -5.90
C ILE A 44 -22.62 -8.72 -6.56
N ALA A 45 -22.65 -8.60 -7.90
CA ALA A 45 -23.68 -7.86 -8.62
C ALA A 45 -25.03 -8.58 -8.72
N LYS A 46 -25.10 -9.89 -8.43
CA LYS A 46 -26.33 -10.67 -8.53
C LYS A 46 -27.43 -10.17 -7.59
N GLY A 47 -28.69 -10.38 -7.97
CA GLY A 47 -29.85 -10.05 -7.14
C GLY A 47 -29.99 -8.54 -6.91
N GLN A 48 -29.96 -8.11 -5.65
CA GLN A 48 -30.00 -6.69 -5.26
C GLN A 48 -28.60 -6.10 -5.03
N GLY A 49 -27.54 -6.84 -5.39
CA GLY A 49 -26.17 -6.51 -4.99
C GLY A 49 -25.68 -5.18 -5.55
N LEU A 50 -25.99 -4.89 -6.82
CA LEU A 50 -25.69 -3.60 -7.44
C LEU A 50 -26.34 -2.43 -6.67
N ALA A 51 -27.62 -2.56 -6.32
CA ALA A 51 -28.35 -1.50 -5.63
C ALA A 51 -27.81 -1.28 -4.20
N GLY A 52 -27.52 -2.36 -3.47
CA GLY A 52 -26.95 -2.21 -2.12
C GLY A 52 -25.51 -1.69 -2.12
N MET A 53 -24.70 -2.05 -3.12
CA MET A 53 -23.36 -1.48 -3.28
C MET A 53 -23.42 0.00 -3.66
N TYR A 54 -24.35 0.39 -4.54
CA TYR A 54 -24.60 1.79 -4.88
C TYR A 54 -24.90 2.63 -3.62
N GLU A 55 -25.82 2.18 -2.76
CA GLU A 55 -26.15 2.90 -1.52
C GLU A 55 -24.96 2.93 -0.55
N THR A 56 -24.22 1.83 -0.42
CA THR A 56 -23.03 1.76 0.45
C THR A 56 -21.94 2.75 0.02
N LEU A 57 -21.68 2.83 -1.29
CA LEU A 57 -20.64 3.69 -1.85
C LEU A 57 -21.03 5.17 -1.89
N LYS A 58 -22.31 5.50 -1.68
CA LYS A 58 -22.81 6.87 -1.58
C LYS A 58 -22.47 7.55 -0.26
N ASN A 59 -22.05 6.79 0.76
CA ASN A 59 -21.64 7.34 2.04
C ASN A 59 -20.39 8.25 1.87
N PRO A 60 -20.33 9.45 2.49
CA PRO A 60 -19.21 10.37 2.39
C PRO A 60 -17.82 9.74 2.64
N ALA A 61 -17.72 8.78 3.57
CA ALA A 61 -16.46 8.09 3.84
C ALA A 61 -16.01 7.21 2.66
N MET A 62 -16.97 6.56 1.98
CA MET A 62 -16.70 5.75 0.79
C MET A 62 -16.37 6.64 -0.41
N ILE A 63 -17.10 7.73 -0.61
CA ILE A 63 -16.77 8.75 -1.63
C ILE A 63 -15.35 9.28 -1.42
N ALA A 64 -14.98 9.59 -0.18
CA ALA A 64 -13.61 10.00 0.15
C ALA A 64 -12.57 8.93 -0.20
N MET A 65 -12.92 7.64 -0.09
CA MET A 65 -12.00 6.53 -0.28
C MET A 65 -11.83 6.11 -1.75
N VAL A 66 -12.93 5.95 -2.50
CA VAL A 66 -12.94 5.41 -3.87
C VAL A 66 -13.26 6.45 -4.95
N GLY A 67 -13.81 7.59 -4.55
CA GLY A 67 -14.29 8.65 -5.44
C GLY A 67 -15.82 8.63 -5.57
N PRO A 68 -16.39 9.59 -6.31
CA PRO A 68 -17.79 9.64 -6.66
C PRO A 68 -18.12 8.77 -7.89
N THR A 69 -19.41 8.49 -8.06
CA THR A 69 -19.97 7.88 -9.28
C THR A 69 -20.81 8.92 -10.03
N PRO A 70 -20.82 8.90 -11.38
CA PRO A 70 -21.71 9.75 -12.18
C PRO A 70 -23.14 9.19 -12.25
N VAL A 71 -23.35 7.97 -11.75
CA VAL A 71 -24.66 7.30 -11.77
C VAL A 71 -25.57 7.93 -10.72
N GLU A 72 -26.72 8.45 -11.14
CA GLU A 72 -27.67 9.15 -10.26
C GLU A 72 -28.66 8.21 -9.57
N THR A 73 -28.94 7.05 -10.15
CA THR A 73 -29.94 6.09 -9.64
C THR A 73 -29.37 4.68 -9.51
N ALA A 74 -29.81 3.96 -8.48
CA ALA A 74 -29.41 2.57 -8.27
C ALA A 74 -29.80 1.64 -9.43
N ALA A 75 -30.83 1.98 -10.20
CA ALA A 75 -31.30 1.19 -11.34
C ALA A 75 -30.33 1.24 -12.53
N ASP A 76 -29.58 2.34 -12.67
CA ASP A 76 -28.59 2.54 -13.74
C ASP A 76 -27.18 2.07 -13.32
N TYR A 77 -27.03 1.57 -12.08
CA TYR A 77 -25.74 1.10 -11.57
C TYR A 77 -25.43 -0.29 -12.12
N THR A 78 -24.51 -0.34 -13.08
CA THR A 78 -24.12 -1.58 -13.77
C THR A 78 -22.89 -2.24 -13.13
N LEU A 79 -22.64 -3.52 -13.47
CA LEU A 79 -21.42 -4.22 -13.07
C LEU A 79 -20.15 -3.47 -13.52
N GLY A 80 -20.14 -2.92 -14.73
CA GLY A 80 -19.04 -2.10 -15.23
C GLY A 80 -18.84 -0.82 -14.40
N ALA A 81 -19.93 -0.12 -14.07
CA ALA A 81 -19.89 1.06 -13.21
C ALA A 81 -19.37 0.73 -11.80
N MET A 82 -19.84 -0.36 -11.20
CA MET A 82 -19.38 -0.87 -9.90
C MET A 82 -17.89 -1.16 -9.90
N TYR A 83 -17.44 -1.93 -10.89
CA TYR A 83 -16.04 -2.30 -11.02
C TYR A 83 -15.12 -1.08 -11.18
N ALA A 84 -15.50 -0.13 -12.05
CA ALA A 84 -14.73 1.09 -12.22
C ALA A 84 -14.72 1.97 -10.97
N HIS A 85 -15.87 2.11 -10.30
CA HIS A 85 -16.02 2.92 -9.10
C HIS A 85 -15.08 2.45 -7.97
N GLU A 86 -14.97 1.14 -7.76
CA GLU A 86 -14.15 0.59 -6.68
C GLU A 86 -12.67 0.45 -7.04
N MET A 87 -12.35 -0.04 -8.24
CA MET A 87 -10.98 -0.48 -8.55
C MET A 87 -10.11 0.62 -9.16
N LEU A 88 -10.69 1.57 -9.90
CA LEU A 88 -9.93 2.46 -10.77
C LEU A 88 -8.95 3.36 -10.01
N LEU A 89 -9.42 3.99 -8.92
CA LEU A 89 -8.60 4.91 -8.13
C LEU A 89 -7.44 4.17 -7.45
N PHE A 90 -7.69 3.01 -6.84
CA PHE A 90 -6.63 2.24 -6.17
C PHE A 90 -5.58 1.73 -7.16
N CYS A 91 -6.02 1.23 -8.32
CA CYS A 91 -5.12 0.76 -9.35
C CYS A 91 -4.29 1.90 -9.95
N GLY A 92 -4.91 3.06 -10.17
CA GLY A 92 -4.22 4.29 -10.57
C GLY A 92 -3.18 4.73 -9.53
N LEU A 93 -3.53 4.69 -8.24
CA LEU A 93 -2.61 5.01 -7.14
C LEU A 93 -1.42 4.04 -7.09
N PHE A 94 -1.63 2.74 -7.27
CA PHE A 94 -0.54 1.77 -7.37
C PHE A 94 0.37 2.04 -8.57
N ALA A 95 -0.20 2.34 -9.75
CA ALA A 95 0.57 2.70 -10.93
C ALA A 95 1.41 3.97 -10.71
N MET A 96 0.85 4.99 -10.04
CA MET A 96 1.57 6.21 -9.64
C MET A 96 2.75 5.88 -8.72
N ILE A 97 2.51 5.17 -7.62
CA ILE A 97 3.54 4.84 -6.62
C ILE A 97 4.67 4.02 -7.26
N MET A 98 4.31 3.00 -8.06
CA MET A 98 5.29 2.17 -8.77
C MET A 98 6.14 2.98 -9.73
N SER A 99 5.52 3.87 -10.51
CA SER A 99 6.22 4.75 -11.44
C SER A 99 7.13 5.74 -10.71
N VAL A 100 6.70 6.27 -9.56
CA VAL A 100 7.55 7.13 -8.69
C VAL A 100 8.80 6.38 -8.25
N LEU A 101 8.64 5.17 -7.71
CA LEU A 101 9.75 4.35 -7.24
C LEU A 101 10.69 3.96 -8.39
N HIS A 102 10.14 3.64 -9.56
CA HIS A 102 10.92 3.28 -10.74
C HIS A 102 11.74 4.48 -11.24
N VAL A 103 11.13 5.63 -11.48
CA VAL A 103 11.84 6.84 -11.96
C VAL A 103 12.93 7.28 -10.99
N VAL A 104 12.64 7.40 -9.69
CA VAL A 104 13.68 7.81 -8.72
C VAL A 104 14.82 6.79 -8.67
N SER A 105 14.52 5.49 -8.82
CA SER A 105 15.53 4.44 -8.82
C SER A 105 16.48 4.47 -10.01
N HIS A 106 16.03 4.98 -11.17
CA HIS A 106 16.81 5.09 -12.42
C HIS A 106 17.38 6.50 -12.65
N THR A 107 17.13 7.44 -11.74
CA THR A 107 17.63 8.82 -11.84
C THR A 107 18.44 9.15 -10.60
N ARG A 108 17.84 9.78 -9.60
CA ARG A 108 18.54 10.28 -8.40
C ARG A 108 19.27 9.19 -7.64
N LYS A 109 18.72 7.97 -7.60
CA LYS A 109 19.39 6.85 -6.91
C LYS A 109 20.65 6.38 -7.64
N GLU A 110 20.66 6.35 -8.96
CA GLU A 110 21.88 6.01 -9.72
C GLU A 110 22.92 7.12 -9.63
N GLU A 111 22.49 8.38 -9.50
CA GLU A 111 23.36 9.52 -9.22
C GLU A 111 23.98 9.41 -7.82
N ASP A 112 23.18 9.16 -6.77
CA ASP A 112 23.65 8.98 -5.39
C ASP A 112 24.66 7.81 -5.25
N LEU A 113 24.51 6.77 -6.07
CA LEU A 113 25.40 5.61 -6.09
C LEU A 113 26.67 5.82 -6.93
N GLY A 114 26.84 6.99 -7.57
CA GLY A 114 27.96 7.28 -8.47
C GLY A 114 27.90 6.55 -9.81
N LEU A 115 26.85 5.75 -10.08
CA LEU A 115 26.69 5.00 -11.33
C LEU A 115 26.53 5.95 -12.52
N THR A 116 25.80 7.05 -12.32
CA THR A 116 25.58 8.03 -13.38
C THR A 116 26.89 8.71 -13.81
N GLU A 117 27.84 8.91 -12.89
CA GLU A 117 29.16 9.49 -13.23
C GLU A 117 29.96 8.55 -14.13
N LEU A 118 29.96 7.26 -13.82
CA LEU A 118 30.62 6.23 -14.63
C LEU A 118 30.00 6.13 -16.03
N VAL A 119 28.67 6.21 -16.12
CA VAL A 119 27.96 6.24 -17.41
C VAL A 119 28.28 7.52 -18.19
N ARG A 120 28.29 8.69 -17.53
CA ARG A 120 28.62 9.98 -18.16
C ARG A 120 30.10 10.16 -18.53
N SER A 121 30.99 9.24 -18.11
CA SER A 121 32.37 9.21 -18.61
C SER A 121 32.47 8.82 -20.09
N PHE A 122 31.44 8.16 -20.62
CA PHE A 122 31.29 7.87 -22.05
C PHE A 122 30.62 9.05 -22.78
N GLN A 123 30.53 8.98 -24.12
CA GLN A 123 29.84 9.97 -24.97
C GLN A 123 28.30 9.88 -24.83
N ILE A 124 27.81 10.10 -23.61
CA ILE A 124 26.39 10.04 -23.24
C ILE A 124 25.93 11.45 -22.89
N GLY A 125 24.80 11.86 -23.47
CA GLY A 125 24.23 13.17 -23.23
C GLY A 125 23.79 13.35 -21.77
N ARG A 126 23.92 14.57 -21.25
CA ARG A 126 23.57 14.89 -19.86
C ARG A 126 22.15 14.43 -19.47
N GLN A 127 21.16 14.64 -20.34
CA GLN A 127 19.75 14.31 -20.11
C GLN A 127 19.35 12.94 -20.68
N ALA A 128 20.29 12.16 -21.20
CA ALA A 128 20.01 10.87 -21.83
C ALA A 128 19.46 9.85 -20.83
N ASN A 129 19.98 9.82 -19.58
CA ASN A 129 19.49 8.91 -18.55
C ASN A 129 18.02 9.21 -18.20
N SER A 130 17.72 10.46 -17.84
CA SER A 130 16.36 10.90 -17.50
C SER A 130 15.37 10.66 -18.64
N LEU A 131 15.78 10.88 -19.90
CA LEU A 131 14.93 10.57 -21.06
C LEU A 131 14.71 9.07 -21.21
N ALA A 132 15.76 8.24 -21.13
CA ALA A 132 15.64 6.79 -21.23
C ALA A 132 14.71 6.22 -20.15
N SER A 133 14.85 6.67 -18.90
CA SER A 133 13.98 6.27 -17.78
C SER A 133 12.53 6.71 -17.98
N MET A 134 12.29 7.92 -18.50
CA MET A 134 10.92 8.38 -18.77
C MET A 134 10.27 7.58 -19.91
N ILE A 135 10.99 7.32 -21.00
CA ILE A 135 10.48 6.51 -22.12
C ILE A 135 10.20 5.07 -21.67
N GLU A 136 11.10 4.47 -20.88
CA GLU A 136 10.84 3.16 -20.26
C GLU A 136 9.58 3.17 -19.41
N THR A 137 9.39 4.17 -18.57
CA THR A 137 8.19 4.28 -17.72
C THR A 137 6.92 4.45 -18.54
N ILE A 138 6.96 5.20 -19.66
CA ILE A 138 5.84 5.34 -20.59
C ILE A 138 5.53 3.99 -21.24
N VAL A 139 6.54 3.26 -21.71
CA VAL A 139 6.37 1.93 -22.32
C VAL A 139 5.74 0.95 -21.33
N ILE A 140 6.22 0.93 -20.08
CA ILE A 140 5.66 0.04 -19.04
C ILE A 140 4.18 0.36 -18.79
N ASN A 141 3.84 1.64 -18.63
CA ASN A 141 2.45 2.05 -18.37
C ASN A 141 1.54 1.86 -19.58
N ALA A 142 2.06 2.00 -20.81
CA ALA A 142 1.32 1.69 -22.03
C ALA A 142 1.04 0.18 -22.15
N LEU A 143 2.03 -0.67 -21.86
CA LEU A 143 1.84 -2.12 -21.82
C LEU A 143 0.88 -2.53 -20.71
N LEU A 144 0.96 -1.91 -19.54
CA LEU A 144 0.02 -2.11 -18.44
C LEU A 144 -1.41 -1.75 -18.86
N ALA A 145 -1.61 -0.58 -19.48
CA ALA A 145 -2.91 -0.14 -19.96
C ALA A 145 -3.52 -1.11 -20.99
N LEU A 146 -2.71 -1.53 -21.98
CA LEU A 146 -3.15 -2.49 -22.99
C LEU A 146 -3.45 -3.87 -22.39
N PHE A 147 -2.63 -4.33 -21.44
CA PHE A 147 -2.85 -5.59 -20.76
C PHE A 147 -4.14 -5.58 -19.94
N ILE A 148 -4.38 -4.51 -19.16
CA ILE A 148 -5.62 -4.33 -18.39
C ILE A 148 -6.83 -4.32 -19.32
N GLY A 149 -6.81 -3.48 -20.37
CA GLY A 149 -7.91 -3.41 -21.32
C GLY A 149 -8.19 -4.76 -22.00
N GLY A 150 -7.13 -5.48 -22.41
CA GLY A 150 -7.26 -6.80 -23.02
C GLY A 150 -7.81 -7.87 -22.07
N VAL A 151 -7.37 -7.89 -20.80
CA VAL A 151 -7.89 -8.84 -19.80
C VAL A 151 -9.35 -8.53 -19.48
N MET A 152 -9.73 -7.26 -19.31
CA MET A 152 -11.13 -6.89 -19.04
C MET A 152 -12.06 -7.28 -20.19
N MET A 153 -11.66 -7.02 -21.44
CA MET A 153 -12.41 -7.47 -22.63
C MET A 153 -12.58 -8.99 -22.67
N SER A 154 -11.61 -9.74 -22.17
CA SER A 154 -11.64 -11.21 -22.22
C SER A 154 -12.73 -11.84 -21.34
N PHE A 155 -13.25 -11.12 -20.36
CA PHE A 155 -14.36 -11.59 -19.52
C PHE A 155 -15.71 -11.58 -20.24
N GLY A 156 -15.88 -10.74 -21.28
CA GLY A 156 -17.09 -10.75 -22.11
C GLY A 156 -18.39 -10.40 -21.37
N ALA A 157 -18.33 -9.69 -20.23
CA ALA A 157 -19.51 -9.27 -19.49
C ALA A 157 -20.25 -8.14 -20.22
N ASP A 158 -21.59 -8.21 -20.26
CA ASP A 158 -22.43 -7.34 -21.10
C ASP A 158 -22.21 -5.83 -20.87
N THR A 159 -21.93 -5.43 -19.63
CA THR A 159 -21.75 -4.01 -19.26
C THR A 159 -20.29 -3.56 -19.32
N ILE A 160 -19.34 -4.47 -19.60
CA ILE A 160 -17.91 -4.17 -19.74
C ILE A 160 -17.62 -3.99 -21.22
N SER A 161 -17.87 -2.77 -21.70
CA SER A 161 -17.63 -2.43 -23.11
C SER A 161 -16.14 -2.42 -23.46
N ALA A 162 -15.82 -2.65 -24.73
CA ALA A 162 -14.44 -2.57 -25.21
C ALA A 162 -13.85 -1.16 -25.04
N GLU A 163 -14.64 -0.12 -25.33
CA GLU A 163 -14.24 1.27 -25.11
C GLU A 163 -13.93 1.56 -23.64
N GLY A 164 -14.83 1.17 -22.73
CA GLY A 164 -14.64 1.34 -21.30
C GLY A 164 -13.43 0.57 -20.77
N SER A 165 -13.17 -0.63 -21.32
CA SER A 165 -11.99 -1.43 -20.96
C SER A 165 -10.67 -0.75 -21.36
N LEU A 166 -10.63 -0.18 -22.57
CA LEU A 166 -9.47 0.62 -23.02
C LEU A 166 -9.29 1.87 -22.17
N LEU A 167 -10.39 2.57 -21.88
CA LEU A 167 -10.36 3.78 -21.08
C LEU A 167 -9.90 3.48 -19.64
N PHE A 168 -10.43 2.44 -19.01
CA PHE A 168 -10.02 2.00 -17.66
C PHE A 168 -8.51 1.69 -17.61
N GLY A 169 -8.00 0.92 -18.57
CA GLY A 169 -6.57 0.65 -18.70
C GLY A 169 -5.74 1.91 -18.96
N ALA A 170 -6.20 2.78 -19.87
CA ALA A 170 -5.53 4.04 -20.19
C ALA A 170 -5.46 4.97 -18.98
N SER A 171 -6.54 5.10 -18.21
CA SER A 171 -6.60 5.89 -16.99
C SER A 171 -5.57 5.45 -15.95
N ILE A 172 -5.39 4.14 -15.75
CA ILE A 172 -4.36 3.59 -14.86
C ILE A 172 -2.95 3.88 -15.41
N GLY A 173 -2.74 3.68 -16.71
CA GLY A 173 -1.45 3.96 -17.35
C GLY A 173 -1.06 5.44 -17.25
N PHE A 174 -2.00 6.36 -17.52
CA PHE A 174 -1.79 7.80 -17.39
C PHE A 174 -1.56 8.22 -15.94
N ALA A 175 -2.23 7.59 -14.97
CA ALA A 175 -1.91 7.78 -13.56
C ALA A 175 -0.42 7.51 -13.30
N GLY A 176 0.08 6.36 -13.77
CA GLY A 176 1.50 6.03 -13.69
C GLY A 176 2.43 7.07 -14.31
N ILE A 177 2.09 7.58 -15.50
CA ILE A 177 2.87 8.63 -16.19
C ILE A 177 2.86 9.95 -15.40
N VAL A 178 1.73 10.34 -14.81
CA VAL A 178 1.65 11.53 -13.92
C VAL A 178 2.56 11.35 -12.70
N GLY A 179 2.52 10.17 -12.07
CA GLY A 179 3.43 9.81 -10.96
C GLY A 179 4.91 9.86 -11.38
N ALA A 180 5.23 9.38 -12.59
CA ALA A 180 6.56 9.43 -13.17
C ALA A 180 7.05 10.89 -13.35
N GLY A 181 6.19 11.77 -13.87
CA GLY A 181 6.49 13.19 -14.04
C GLY A 181 6.78 13.89 -12.70
N ILE A 182 5.94 13.66 -11.68
CA ILE A 182 6.15 14.19 -10.32
C ILE A 182 7.49 13.71 -9.77
N ALA A 183 7.79 12.40 -9.90
CA ALA A 183 9.04 11.83 -9.44
C ALA A 183 10.26 12.40 -10.15
N LEU A 184 10.17 12.62 -11.47
CA LEU A 184 11.27 13.16 -12.25
C LEU A 184 11.59 14.60 -11.84
N VAL A 185 10.58 15.43 -11.58
CA VAL A 185 10.75 16.79 -11.04
C VAL A 185 11.41 16.74 -9.66
N MET A 186 10.88 15.91 -8.75
CA MET A 186 11.43 15.80 -7.39
C MET A 186 12.86 15.22 -7.37
N ALA A 187 13.20 14.35 -8.32
CA ALA A 187 14.55 13.83 -8.49
C ALA A 187 15.57 14.93 -8.80
N GLN A 188 15.16 16.03 -9.43
CA GLN A 188 16.06 17.17 -9.69
C GLN A 188 16.11 18.15 -8.51
N ILE A 189 15.00 18.31 -7.79
CA ILE A 189 14.90 19.28 -6.69
C ILE A 189 15.59 18.78 -5.43
N MET A 190 15.38 17.52 -5.06
CA MET A 190 15.79 16.98 -3.75
C MET A 190 17.26 16.56 -3.72
N PRO A 191 17.98 16.76 -2.61
CA PRO A 191 19.42 16.48 -2.51
C PRO A 191 19.77 14.97 -2.50
N SER A 192 18.82 14.10 -2.17
CA SER A 192 19.05 12.65 -2.12
C SER A 192 17.85 11.86 -2.64
N SER A 193 18.09 10.64 -3.10
CA SER A 193 17.07 9.72 -3.63
C SER A 193 15.99 9.40 -2.60
N SER A 194 16.35 9.21 -1.33
CA SER A 194 15.39 8.98 -0.25
C SER A 194 14.47 10.19 -0.06
N SER A 195 15.02 11.40 -0.17
CA SER A 195 14.25 12.64 -0.08
C SER A 195 13.35 12.84 -1.30
N ALA A 196 13.85 12.54 -2.51
CA ALA A 196 13.08 12.57 -3.75
C ALA A 196 11.89 11.60 -3.73
N THR A 197 12.11 10.34 -3.34
CA THR A 197 11.04 9.36 -3.16
C THR A 197 10.04 9.83 -2.11
N GLY A 198 10.52 10.25 -0.94
CA GLY A 198 9.65 10.70 0.16
C GLY A 198 8.79 11.90 -0.23
N SER A 199 9.35 12.89 -0.92
CA SER A 199 8.59 14.05 -1.39
C SER A 199 7.62 13.70 -2.51
N ALA A 200 8.00 12.86 -3.46
CA ALA A 200 7.12 12.47 -4.57
C ALA A 200 5.92 11.65 -4.05
N LEU A 201 6.16 10.66 -3.19
CA LEU A 201 5.08 9.92 -2.53
C LEU A 201 4.24 10.81 -1.60
N GLY A 202 4.87 11.76 -0.92
CA GLY A 202 4.17 12.77 -0.12
C GLY A 202 3.22 13.63 -0.95
N ILE A 203 3.63 14.04 -2.15
CA ILE A 203 2.76 14.75 -3.11
C ILE A 203 1.60 13.84 -3.52
N VAL A 204 1.85 12.59 -3.90
CA VAL A 204 0.78 11.63 -4.27
C VAL A 204 -0.22 11.44 -3.11
N GLY A 205 0.26 11.28 -1.88
CA GLY A 205 -0.59 11.19 -0.69
C GLY A 205 -1.38 12.47 -0.42
N LEU A 206 -0.78 13.64 -0.62
CA LEU A 206 -1.46 14.93 -0.49
C LEU A 206 -2.56 15.08 -1.56
N LEU A 207 -2.29 14.69 -2.81
CA LEU A 207 -3.28 14.67 -3.88
C LEU A 207 -4.46 13.77 -3.50
N TYR A 208 -4.20 12.61 -2.89
CA TYR A 208 -5.26 11.72 -2.42
C TYR A 208 -6.14 12.35 -1.33
N ILE A 209 -5.54 13.02 -0.34
CA ILE A 209 -6.27 13.66 0.75
C ILE A 209 -7.07 14.88 0.26
N VAL A 210 -6.44 15.74 -0.56
CA VAL A 210 -7.11 16.93 -1.11
C VAL A 210 -8.29 16.52 -2.00
N ARG A 211 -8.08 15.49 -2.83
CA ARG A 211 -9.15 14.88 -3.62
C ARG A 211 -10.31 14.42 -2.74
N ALA A 212 -10.03 13.66 -1.67
CA ALA A 212 -11.08 13.13 -0.82
C ALA A 212 -11.98 14.26 -0.26
N GLY A 213 -11.40 15.41 0.08
CA GLY A 213 -12.16 16.59 0.48
C GLY A 213 -12.99 17.21 -0.65
N THR A 214 -12.44 17.30 -1.87
CA THR A 214 -13.18 17.85 -3.03
C THR A 214 -14.30 16.92 -3.47
N ASP A 215 -14.07 15.61 -3.53
CA ASP A 215 -15.08 14.62 -3.93
C ASP A 215 -16.32 14.62 -3.04
N VAL A 216 -16.13 14.81 -1.73
CA VAL A 216 -17.23 14.87 -0.77
C VAL A 216 -17.97 16.22 -0.80
N SER A 217 -17.27 17.31 -1.14
CA SER A 217 -17.83 18.67 -1.08
C SER A 217 -18.39 19.17 -2.41
N ASN A 218 -17.61 19.08 -3.48
CA ASN A 218 -18.00 19.44 -4.83
C ASN A 218 -17.05 18.79 -5.85
N VAL A 219 -17.57 17.82 -6.62
CA VAL A 219 -16.84 17.06 -7.64
C VAL A 219 -16.27 17.94 -8.75
N ASP A 220 -16.88 19.08 -9.07
CA ASP A 220 -16.37 20.00 -10.09
C ASP A 220 -15.00 20.57 -9.72
N LEU A 221 -14.70 20.66 -8.41
CA LEU A 221 -13.38 21.09 -7.93
C LEU A 221 -12.33 19.98 -8.05
N SER A 222 -12.75 18.72 -8.07
CA SER A 222 -11.85 17.58 -8.19
C SER A 222 -11.12 17.57 -9.53
N ILE A 223 -11.67 18.18 -10.58
CA ILE A 223 -11.01 18.27 -11.89
C ILE A 223 -9.67 19.01 -11.87
N ILE A 224 -9.39 19.82 -10.83
CA ILE A 224 -8.10 20.51 -10.67
C ILE A 224 -7.01 19.54 -10.22
N ASN A 225 -7.39 18.46 -9.55
CA ASN A 225 -6.46 17.50 -8.96
C ASN A 225 -6.00 16.46 -10.00
N PRO A 226 -4.69 16.33 -10.27
CA PRO A 226 -4.18 15.36 -11.24
C PRO A 226 -4.53 13.90 -10.94
N LEU A 227 -4.72 13.56 -9.66
CA LEU A 227 -5.16 12.23 -9.28
C LEU A 227 -6.61 11.97 -9.72
N SER A 228 -7.45 13.01 -9.74
CA SER A 228 -8.86 12.87 -10.09
C SER A 228 -9.11 12.58 -11.55
N TRP A 229 -8.18 12.95 -12.42
CA TRP A 229 -8.26 12.61 -13.84
C TRP A 229 -8.24 11.11 -14.11
N THR A 230 -7.92 10.27 -13.12
CA THR A 230 -7.99 8.82 -13.24
C THR A 230 -9.44 8.33 -13.24
N TYR A 231 -10.23 8.64 -12.21
CA TYR A 231 -11.60 8.14 -12.08
C TYR A 231 -12.66 9.04 -12.71
N LEU A 232 -12.40 10.34 -12.90
CA LEU A 232 -13.31 11.25 -13.63
C LEU A 232 -13.43 10.91 -15.13
N THR A 233 -12.72 9.89 -15.60
CA THR A 233 -12.92 9.31 -16.94
C THR A 233 -14.18 8.44 -16.99
N TYR A 234 -14.68 8.02 -15.84
CA TYR A 234 -15.91 7.24 -15.70
C TYR A 234 -16.04 6.09 -16.71
N PRO A 235 -15.09 5.13 -16.74
CA PRO A 235 -15.18 3.99 -17.65
C PRO A 235 -16.46 3.19 -17.42
N PHE A 236 -17.03 2.65 -18.50
CA PHE A 236 -18.29 1.88 -18.53
C PHE A 236 -19.56 2.66 -18.23
N THR A 237 -19.47 3.95 -17.97
CA THR A 237 -20.62 4.86 -17.85
C THR A 237 -20.53 5.94 -18.93
N GLU A 238 -20.03 7.12 -18.61
CA GLU A 238 -19.90 8.24 -19.56
C GLU A 238 -18.75 8.06 -20.57
N ASN A 239 -17.71 7.28 -20.22
CA ASN A 239 -16.48 7.10 -21.00
C ASN A 239 -15.82 8.42 -21.45
N ASN A 240 -15.55 9.31 -20.48
CA ASN A 240 -14.96 10.60 -20.74
C ASN A 240 -13.42 10.52 -20.92
N TRP A 241 -12.93 10.73 -22.14
CA TRP A 241 -11.49 10.73 -22.45
C TRP A 241 -10.77 12.06 -22.14
N ILE A 242 -11.51 13.14 -21.88
CA ILE A 242 -10.95 14.49 -21.68
C ILE A 242 -9.95 14.55 -20.51
N PRO A 243 -10.19 13.93 -19.34
CA PRO A 243 -9.22 13.97 -18.24
C PRO A 243 -7.85 13.38 -18.60
N LEU A 244 -7.78 12.42 -19.53
CA LEU A 244 -6.51 11.89 -20.01
C LEU A 244 -5.69 12.92 -20.80
N ILE A 245 -6.36 13.87 -21.48
CA ILE A 245 -5.69 14.99 -22.13
C ILE A 245 -5.04 15.89 -21.09
N PHE A 246 -5.71 16.15 -19.95
CA PHE A 246 -5.12 16.91 -18.84
C PHE A 246 -3.93 16.17 -18.23
N ALA A 247 -4.03 14.85 -18.02
CA ALA A 247 -2.93 14.02 -17.56
C ALA A 247 -1.72 14.06 -18.51
N LEU A 248 -1.97 14.03 -19.82
CA LEU A 248 -0.93 14.15 -20.85
C LEU A 248 -0.26 15.53 -20.79
N ILE A 249 -1.03 16.61 -20.79
CA ILE A 249 -0.52 18.00 -20.73
C ILE A 249 0.32 18.20 -19.47
N PHE A 250 -0.19 17.79 -18.30
CA PHE A 250 0.54 17.87 -17.04
C PHE A 250 1.86 17.10 -17.09
N SER A 251 1.84 15.88 -17.64
CA SER A 251 3.04 15.04 -17.74
C SER A 251 4.10 15.68 -18.65
N VAL A 252 3.69 16.27 -19.78
CA VAL A 252 4.60 17.00 -20.68
C VAL A 252 5.20 18.21 -19.96
N ILE A 253 4.39 18.99 -19.25
CA ILE A 253 4.86 20.15 -18.47
C ILE A 253 5.87 19.69 -17.40
N ALA A 254 5.55 18.64 -16.65
CA ALA A 254 6.44 18.10 -15.61
C ALA A 254 7.79 17.66 -16.19
N VAL A 255 7.79 16.97 -17.34
CA VAL A 255 9.02 16.56 -18.03
C VAL A 255 9.84 17.78 -18.49
N ILE A 256 9.20 18.80 -19.06
CA ILE A 256 9.88 20.05 -19.48
C ILE A 256 10.51 20.76 -18.28
N VAL A 257 9.79 20.86 -17.17
CA VAL A 257 10.29 21.45 -15.92
C VAL A 257 11.47 20.64 -15.40
N ALA A 258 11.36 19.31 -15.34
CA ALA A 258 12.42 18.45 -14.86
C ALA A 258 13.69 18.57 -15.72
N PHE A 259 13.57 18.55 -17.05
CA PHE A 259 14.74 18.73 -17.92
C PHE A 259 15.35 20.12 -17.81
N SER A 260 14.54 21.17 -17.61
CA SER A 260 15.06 22.52 -17.38
C SER A 260 15.88 22.59 -16.09
N LEU A 261 15.39 21.97 -15.01
CA LEU A 261 16.09 21.86 -13.73
C LEU A 261 17.37 21.01 -13.85
N GLU A 262 17.30 19.85 -14.50
CA GLU A 262 18.46 18.97 -14.71
C GLU A 262 19.56 19.67 -15.53
N GLY A 263 19.17 20.49 -16.50
CA GLY A 263 20.08 21.24 -17.37
C GLY A 263 20.80 22.40 -16.67
N ALA A 264 20.26 22.90 -15.55
CA ALA A 264 20.81 24.02 -14.81
C ALA A 264 21.51 23.64 -13.50
N ARG A 265 21.29 22.43 -12.95
CA ARG A 265 21.96 21.96 -11.72
C ARG A 265 23.23 21.16 -11.98
N ASP A 266 24.23 21.27 -11.11
CA ASP A 266 25.38 20.36 -11.17
C ASP A 266 25.02 18.92 -10.77
N MET A 267 25.86 17.98 -11.20
CA MET A 267 25.74 16.58 -10.85
C MET A 267 26.00 16.38 -9.35
N GLY A 268 25.21 15.53 -8.69
CA GLY A 268 25.20 15.36 -7.25
C GLY A 268 24.52 16.50 -6.48
N ALA A 269 24.34 17.68 -7.08
CA ALA A 269 23.66 18.80 -6.45
C ALA A 269 22.13 18.65 -6.53
N GLY A 270 21.42 19.19 -5.54
CA GLY A 270 19.97 19.43 -5.56
C GLY A 270 19.68 20.91 -5.41
N TYR A 271 18.49 21.36 -5.80
CA TYR A 271 18.07 22.76 -5.62
C TYR A 271 17.70 23.08 -4.17
N LEU A 272 17.25 22.09 -3.42
CA LEU A 272 17.06 22.21 -1.99
C LEU A 272 18.30 21.70 -1.26
N PRO A 273 18.87 22.49 -0.32
CA PRO A 273 20.00 22.04 0.45
C PRO A 273 19.62 20.85 1.32
N GLU A 274 20.57 19.95 1.53
CA GLU A 274 20.42 18.95 2.57
C GLU A 274 20.31 19.66 3.92
N ARG A 275 19.25 19.35 4.67
CA ARG A 275 19.08 19.95 6.00
C ARG A 275 20.21 19.46 6.89
N GLU A 276 21.10 20.36 7.28
CA GLU A 276 22.19 20.12 8.25
C GLU A 276 21.69 19.58 9.60
N GLY A 277 20.38 19.68 9.86
CA GLY A 277 19.75 19.18 11.06
C GLY A 277 19.73 20.23 12.17
N ARG A 278 19.52 19.79 13.41
CA ARG A 278 19.58 20.69 14.56
C ARG A 278 21.02 20.74 15.06
N GLY A 279 21.55 21.93 15.32
CA GLY A 279 22.90 22.10 15.89
C GLY A 279 23.11 21.40 17.23
N ASN A 280 22.02 21.09 17.96
CA ASN A 280 22.04 20.28 19.17
C ASN A 280 21.18 19.01 19.02
N ALA A 281 21.75 17.85 19.34
CA ALA A 281 21.02 16.60 19.43
C ALA A 281 20.23 16.51 20.75
N LYS A 282 19.00 15.98 20.69
CA LYS A 282 18.25 15.63 21.91
C LYS A 282 18.99 14.51 22.66
N LYS A 283 18.97 14.54 24.00
CA LYS A 283 19.58 13.48 24.85
C LYS A 283 19.11 12.06 24.50
N SER A 284 17.89 11.90 23.99
CA SER A 284 17.38 10.59 23.55
C SER A 284 18.22 9.96 22.43
N LEU A 285 18.81 10.77 21.55
CA LEU A 285 19.65 10.30 20.43
C LEU A 285 21.04 9.82 20.88
N LEU A 286 21.40 10.00 22.15
CA LEU A 286 22.61 9.41 22.75
C LEU A 286 22.41 7.93 23.12
N SER A 287 21.24 7.36 22.83
CA SER A 287 20.90 5.97 23.10
C SER A 287 20.48 5.25 21.83
N VAL A 288 20.77 3.94 21.76
CA VAL A 288 20.33 3.05 20.68
C VAL A 288 18.81 3.11 20.50
N ARG A 289 18.07 3.14 21.62
CA ARG A 289 16.61 3.25 21.62
C ARG A 289 16.14 4.51 20.89
N GLY A 290 16.66 5.67 21.27
CA GLY A 290 16.25 6.93 20.63
C GLY A 290 16.69 7.03 19.16
N LEU A 291 17.84 6.46 18.80
CA LEU A 291 18.28 6.36 17.40
C LEU A 291 17.30 5.53 16.57
N PHE A 292 16.97 4.32 17.03
CA PHE A 292 16.08 3.42 16.31
C PHE A 292 14.65 3.94 16.26
N THR A 293 14.17 4.60 17.31
CA THR A 293 12.89 5.32 17.28
C THR A 293 12.92 6.42 16.22
N LYS A 294 13.99 7.21 16.12
CA LYS A 294 14.12 8.26 15.09
C LYS A 294 14.11 7.68 13.67
N ILE A 295 14.84 6.58 13.45
CA ILE A 295 14.91 5.90 12.14
C ILE A 295 13.55 5.31 11.73
N ASN A 296 12.77 4.80 12.68
CA ASN A 296 11.47 4.18 12.40
C ASN A 296 10.28 5.16 12.46
N LYS A 297 10.47 6.37 13.03
CA LYS A 297 9.39 7.33 13.30
C LYS A 297 8.51 7.60 12.08
N GLY A 298 9.09 7.89 10.92
CA GLY A 298 8.33 8.21 9.71
C GLY A 298 7.44 7.05 9.26
N VAL A 299 7.99 5.84 9.25
CA VAL A 299 7.26 4.61 8.87
C VAL A 299 6.16 4.31 9.88
N MET A 300 6.43 4.40 11.19
CA MET A 300 5.42 4.17 12.22
C MET A 300 4.27 5.16 12.10
N ILE A 301 4.54 6.46 11.97
CA ILE A 301 3.48 7.47 11.85
C ILE A 301 2.63 7.21 10.61
N GLY A 302 3.25 6.92 9.46
CA GLY A 302 2.51 6.63 8.22
C GLY A 302 1.55 5.46 8.37
N TRP A 303 2.01 4.34 8.94
CA TRP A 303 1.18 3.17 9.18
C TRP A 303 0.10 3.40 10.25
N LEU A 304 0.42 4.07 11.36
CA LEU A 304 -0.56 4.37 12.41
C LEU A 304 -1.69 5.26 11.89
N VAL A 305 -1.38 6.25 11.04
CA VAL A 305 -2.40 7.05 10.36
C VAL A 305 -3.24 6.20 9.41
N ALA A 306 -2.60 5.30 8.64
CA ALA A 306 -3.32 4.40 7.74
C ALA A 306 -4.29 3.47 8.49
N PHE A 307 -3.92 2.95 9.67
CA PHE A 307 -4.81 2.13 10.49
C PHE A 307 -6.02 2.91 11.00
N VAL A 308 -5.82 4.18 11.39
CA VAL A 308 -6.94 5.06 11.78
C VAL A 308 -7.89 5.26 10.61
N ILE A 309 -7.38 5.64 9.44
CA ILE A 309 -8.17 5.86 8.22
C ILE A 309 -8.96 4.60 7.85
N MET A 310 -8.33 3.43 7.89
CA MET A 310 -8.97 2.16 7.59
C MET A 310 -10.12 1.85 8.56
N GLY A 311 -9.92 2.06 9.86
CA GLY A 311 -10.98 1.82 10.84
C GLY A 311 -12.13 2.81 10.69
N VAL A 312 -11.86 4.07 10.38
CA VAL A 312 -12.93 5.04 10.06
C VAL A 312 -13.71 4.59 8.83
N ALA A 313 -13.04 4.14 7.77
CA ALA A 313 -13.69 3.71 6.53
C ALA A 313 -14.56 2.46 6.72
N TYR A 314 -14.08 1.43 7.42
CA TYR A 314 -14.92 0.28 7.72
C TYR A 314 -16.01 0.59 8.76
N GLY A 315 -15.73 1.48 9.72
CA GLY A 315 -16.68 1.88 10.75
C GLY A 315 -17.88 2.64 10.17
N SER A 316 -17.71 3.38 9.08
CA SER A 316 -18.82 4.09 8.45
C SER A 316 -19.86 3.17 7.80
N ILE A 317 -19.52 1.91 7.52
CA ILE A 317 -20.45 0.93 6.95
C ILE A 317 -21.54 0.53 7.96
N TYR A 318 -21.30 0.70 9.27
CA TYR A 318 -22.23 0.26 10.31
C TYR A 318 -23.60 0.96 10.27
N GLY A 319 -23.68 2.19 9.75
CA GLY A 319 -24.96 2.90 9.62
C GLY A 319 -25.95 2.27 8.64
N ASP A 320 -25.41 1.67 7.58
CA ASP A 320 -26.19 1.12 6.47
C ASP A 320 -25.97 -0.41 6.33
N MET A 321 -25.53 -1.06 7.41
CA MET A 321 -25.07 -2.45 7.37
C MET A 321 -26.15 -3.44 6.94
N GLN A 322 -27.41 -3.21 7.34
CA GLN A 322 -28.52 -4.07 6.94
C GLN A 322 -28.72 -4.03 5.42
N THR A 323 -28.74 -2.84 4.82
CA THR A 323 -28.80 -2.65 3.37
C THR A 323 -27.62 -3.30 2.66
N PHE A 324 -26.42 -3.17 3.22
CA PHE A 324 -25.20 -3.78 2.67
C PHE A 324 -25.26 -5.31 2.68
N LEU A 325 -25.76 -5.94 3.74
CA LEU A 325 -25.84 -7.41 3.83
C LEU A 325 -27.01 -8.00 3.07
N GLU A 326 -28.16 -7.32 3.06
CA GLU A 326 -29.34 -7.74 2.29
C GLU A 326 -29.15 -7.53 0.78
N SER A 327 -28.10 -6.79 0.37
CA SER A 327 -27.77 -6.57 -1.03
C SER A 327 -27.50 -7.87 -1.79
N ASN A 328 -26.73 -8.80 -1.23
CA ASN A 328 -26.36 -10.05 -1.90
C ASN A 328 -26.10 -11.19 -0.91
N GLU A 329 -26.52 -12.40 -1.30
CA GLU A 329 -26.28 -13.66 -0.57
C GLU A 329 -24.80 -13.92 -0.26
N MET A 330 -23.85 -13.52 -1.11
CA MET A 330 -22.42 -13.62 -0.80
C MET A 330 -22.05 -12.79 0.43
N MET A 331 -22.53 -11.54 0.50
CA MET A 331 -22.24 -10.65 1.61
C MET A 331 -22.86 -11.18 2.90
N LYS A 332 -24.08 -11.68 2.80
CA LYS A 332 -24.76 -12.39 3.89
C LYS A 332 -24.00 -13.64 4.33
N GLN A 333 -23.49 -14.46 3.42
CA GLN A 333 -22.68 -15.64 3.75
C GLN A 333 -21.34 -15.26 4.42
N MET A 334 -20.73 -14.16 4.01
CA MET A 334 -19.45 -13.70 4.54
C MET A 334 -19.57 -13.06 5.93
N PHE A 335 -20.70 -12.39 6.23
CA PHE A 335 -20.83 -11.52 7.39
C PHE A 335 -22.06 -11.79 8.25
N SER A 336 -22.87 -12.82 7.96
CA SER A 336 -23.99 -13.23 8.81
C SER A 336 -23.79 -14.68 9.28
N GLN A 337 -23.53 -14.84 10.56
CA GLN A 337 -23.54 -16.14 11.22
C GLN A 337 -24.83 -16.35 12.00
N SER A 338 -25.37 -17.56 11.98
CA SER A 338 -26.62 -17.88 12.70
C SER A 338 -26.43 -17.76 14.21
N GLY A 339 -27.28 -16.96 14.86
CA GLY A 339 -27.32 -16.84 16.33
C GLY A 339 -26.49 -15.70 16.94
N VAL A 340 -25.86 -14.86 16.10
CA VAL A 340 -25.03 -13.70 16.50
C VAL A 340 -25.58 -12.44 15.83
N SER A 341 -25.40 -11.24 16.41
CA SER A 341 -25.85 -10.02 15.75
C SER A 341 -25.03 -9.76 14.47
N ILE A 342 -25.63 -8.99 13.55
CA ILE A 342 -24.99 -8.61 12.29
C ILE A 342 -23.71 -7.79 12.56
N GLU A 343 -23.77 -6.88 13.52
CA GLU A 343 -22.66 -6.01 13.92
C GLU A 343 -21.52 -6.79 14.56
N GLU A 344 -21.85 -7.76 15.41
CA GLU A 344 -20.89 -8.67 16.04
C GLU A 344 -20.17 -9.51 14.99
N SER A 345 -20.91 -10.07 14.03
CA SER A 345 -20.35 -10.86 12.94
C SER A 345 -19.47 -10.04 12.00
N PHE A 346 -19.90 -8.84 11.65
CA PHE A 346 -19.10 -7.93 10.84
C PHE A 346 -17.83 -7.48 11.59
N THR A 347 -17.93 -7.21 12.89
CA THR A 347 -16.78 -6.85 13.74
C THR A 347 -15.74 -7.97 13.76
N GLY A 348 -16.14 -9.22 14.01
CA GLY A 348 -15.22 -10.35 14.07
C GLY A 348 -14.42 -10.53 12.78
N THR A 349 -15.10 -10.47 11.63
CA THR A 349 -14.46 -10.61 10.32
C THR A 349 -13.58 -9.41 9.96
N ILE A 350 -14.07 -8.18 10.07
CA ILE A 350 -13.29 -6.98 9.71
C ILE A 350 -12.12 -6.76 10.66
N MET A 351 -12.26 -7.07 11.95
CA MET A 351 -11.14 -6.98 12.88
C MET A 351 -10.00 -7.90 12.46
N MET A 352 -10.28 -9.13 12.02
CA MET A 352 -9.27 -10.03 11.48
C MET A 352 -8.53 -9.38 10.29
N VAL A 353 -9.26 -8.79 9.34
CA VAL A 353 -8.66 -8.06 8.19
C VAL A 353 -7.77 -6.92 8.65
N MET A 354 -8.24 -6.09 9.58
CA MET A 354 -7.48 -4.97 10.11
C MET A 354 -6.19 -5.44 10.82
N ILE A 355 -6.26 -6.54 11.57
CA ILE A 355 -5.09 -7.04 12.32
C ILE A 355 -4.05 -7.70 11.41
N VAL A 356 -4.47 -8.32 10.30
CA VAL A 356 -3.55 -8.74 9.23
C VAL A 356 -2.73 -7.55 8.75
N LEU A 357 -3.39 -6.42 8.46
CA LEU A 357 -2.71 -5.19 8.03
C LEU A 357 -1.82 -4.61 9.14
N VAL A 358 -2.28 -4.62 10.39
CA VAL A 358 -1.48 -4.19 11.54
C VAL A 358 -0.19 -5.01 11.67
N SER A 359 -0.24 -6.31 11.39
CA SER A 359 0.91 -7.22 11.45
C SER A 359 2.04 -6.85 10.47
N ILE A 360 1.75 -6.07 9.42
CA ILE A 360 2.75 -5.62 8.44
C ILE A 360 3.78 -4.69 9.09
N LEU A 361 3.35 -3.73 9.92
CA LEU A 361 4.26 -2.72 10.49
C LEU A 361 5.36 -3.34 11.39
N PRO A 362 5.06 -4.27 12.33
CA PRO A 362 6.08 -4.99 13.06
C PRO A 362 7.07 -5.73 12.15
N ILE A 363 6.59 -6.43 11.11
CA ILE A 363 7.46 -7.13 10.14
C ILE A 363 8.38 -6.13 9.43
N VAL A 364 7.87 -4.97 9.02
CA VAL A 364 8.66 -3.90 8.39
C VAL A 364 9.77 -3.42 9.32
N ILE A 365 9.47 -3.16 10.60
CA ILE A 365 10.46 -2.67 11.58
C ILE A 365 11.56 -3.70 11.83
N VAL A 366 11.21 -4.99 11.95
CA VAL A 366 12.19 -6.07 12.14
C VAL A 366 13.08 -6.22 10.90
N ASN A 367 12.50 -6.28 9.71
CA ASN A 367 13.26 -6.39 8.45
C ASN A 367 14.11 -5.15 8.16
N LYS A 368 13.72 -3.97 8.68
CA LYS A 368 14.51 -2.75 8.53
C LYS A 368 15.87 -2.86 9.21
N LEU A 369 15.99 -3.59 10.33
CA LEU A 369 17.28 -3.80 10.99
C LEU A 369 18.30 -4.48 10.03
N PHE A 370 17.89 -5.51 9.30
CA PHE A 370 18.75 -6.12 8.29
C PHE A 370 19.05 -5.18 7.12
N THR A 371 18.11 -4.32 6.75
CA THR A 371 18.33 -3.32 5.69
C THR A 371 19.42 -2.32 6.09
N GLU A 372 19.39 -1.80 7.31
CA GLU A 372 20.43 -0.91 7.84
C GLU A 372 21.79 -1.62 8.00
N GLU A 373 21.79 -2.90 8.40
CA GLU A 373 22.99 -3.76 8.44
C GLU A 373 23.61 -3.88 7.04
N SER A 374 22.81 -4.28 6.04
CA SER A 374 23.28 -4.50 4.66
C SER A 374 23.81 -3.25 3.95
N ARG A 375 23.43 -2.06 4.42
CA ARG A 375 23.90 -0.77 3.91
C ARG A 375 25.12 -0.24 4.66
N LEU A 376 25.67 -1.02 5.59
CA LEU A 376 26.83 -0.66 6.42
C LEU A 376 26.60 0.57 7.32
N HIS A 377 25.36 1.02 7.50
CA HIS A 377 25.03 2.17 8.35
C HIS A 377 25.31 1.91 9.84
N LEU A 378 25.34 0.64 10.25
CA LEU A 378 25.56 0.22 11.62
C LEU A 378 27.04 -0.02 11.96
N SER A 379 27.95 0.11 10.98
CA SER A 379 29.38 -0.19 11.15
C SER A 379 30.07 0.60 12.25
N GLN A 380 29.82 1.91 12.28
CA GLN A 380 30.34 2.79 13.33
C GLN A 380 29.79 2.44 14.71
N ILE A 381 28.59 1.85 14.80
CA ILE A 381 27.99 1.44 16.06
C ILE A 381 28.61 0.13 16.56
N TYR A 382 28.92 -0.81 15.66
CA TYR A 382 29.56 -2.08 16.02
C TYR A 382 30.97 -1.89 16.59
N ALA A 383 31.66 -0.80 16.25
CA ALA A 383 32.94 -0.43 16.85
C ALA A 383 32.84 0.09 18.31
N THR A 384 31.62 0.32 18.82
CA THR A 384 31.39 0.84 20.18
C THR A 384 31.04 -0.29 21.17
N LYS A 385 30.77 0.06 22.44
CA LYS A 385 30.33 -0.90 23.48
C LYS A 385 28.89 -1.40 23.29
N VAL A 386 28.19 -1.01 22.21
CA VAL A 386 26.81 -1.43 21.95
C VAL A 386 26.79 -2.90 21.57
N THR A 387 26.00 -3.70 22.30
CA THR A 387 25.91 -5.14 22.04
C THR A 387 24.89 -5.43 20.94
N ARG A 388 25.08 -6.54 20.22
CA ARG A 388 24.10 -7.04 19.23
C ARG A 388 22.71 -7.22 19.84
N GLY A 389 22.63 -7.68 21.08
CA GLY A 389 21.37 -7.82 21.81
C GLY A 389 20.64 -6.50 22.05
N GLN A 390 21.37 -5.40 22.27
CA GLN A 390 20.75 -4.08 22.39
C GLN A 390 20.09 -3.65 21.08
N LEU A 391 20.73 -3.88 19.92
CA LEU A 391 20.13 -3.57 18.62
C LEU A 391 18.89 -4.42 18.35
N TYR A 392 19.01 -5.74 18.57
CA TYR A 392 17.95 -6.71 18.36
C TYR A 392 16.71 -6.39 19.21
N TRP A 393 16.86 -6.37 20.54
CA TRP A 393 15.72 -6.17 21.44
C TRP A 393 15.13 -4.76 21.36
N THR A 394 15.92 -3.75 20.95
CA THR A 394 15.36 -2.43 20.64
C THR A 394 14.46 -2.48 19.40
N SER A 395 14.88 -3.17 18.34
CA SER A 395 14.07 -3.34 17.13
C SER A 395 12.81 -4.17 17.41
N ILE A 396 12.92 -5.29 18.11
CA ILE A 396 11.77 -6.13 18.49
C ILE A 396 10.83 -5.36 19.42
N GLY A 397 11.36 -4.64 20.42
CA GLY A 397 10.54 -3.83 21.32
C GLY A 397 9.77 -2.73 20.60
N LEU A 398 10.39 -2.07 19.61
CA LEU A 398 9.70 -1.12 18.74
C LEU A 398 8.63 -1.79 17.87
N ALA A 399 8.91 -2.98 17.32
CA ALA A 399 7.95 -3.76 16.54
C ALA A 399 6.72 -4.13 17.38
N VAL A 400 6.91 -4.69 18.57
CA VAL A 400 5.82 -5.04 19.50
C VAL A 400 5.03 -3.80 19.92
N PHE A 401 5.70 -2.71 20.29
CA PHE A 401 5.03 -1.46 20.64
C PHE A 401 4.19 -0.92 19.47
N SER A 402 4.75 -0.94 18.26
CA SER A 402 4.05 -0.47 17.07
C SER A 402 2.85 -1.35 16.71
N GLY A 403 2.96 -2.66 16.94
CA GLY A 403 1.86 -3.61 16.78
C GLY A 403 0.73 -3.30 17.76
N LEU A 404 1.05 -3.17 19.06
CA LEU A 404 0.07 -2.79 20.10
C LEU A 404 -0.60 -1.46 19.80
N ALA A 405 0.16 -0.44 19.41
CA ALA A 405 -0.39 0.86 19.02
C ALA A 405 -1.27 0.75 17.77
N GLY A 406 -0.89 -0.10 16.80
CA GLY A 406 -1.68 -0.36 15.61
C GLY A 406 -3.01 -1.04 15.91
N ILE A 407 -3.01 -2.07 16.78
CA ILE A 407 -4.23 -2.75 17.25
C ILE A 407 -5.16 -1.73 17.92
N LEU A 408 -4.62 -0.94 18.86
CA LEU A 408 -5.39 0.06 19.60
C LEU A 408 -6.03 1.07 18.65
N LEU A 409 -5.25 1.64 17.72
CA LEU A 409 -5.75 2.64 16.79
C LEU A 409 -6.78 2.06 15.82
N ALA A 410 -6.51 0.88 15.24
CA ALA A 410 -7.45 0.18 14.35
C ALA A 410 -8.79 -0.09 15.04
N ALA A 411 -8.76 -0.69 16.23
CA ALA A 411 -9.96 -1.03 16.98
C ALA A 411 -10.72 0.21 17.46
N SER A 412 -10.00 1.21 17.98
CA SER A 412 -10.62 2.44 18.48
C SER A 412 -11.24 3.30 17.37
N SER A 413 -10.62 3.37 16.18
CA SER A 413 -11.20 4.12 15.06
C SER A 413 -12.38 3.37 14.44
N LEU A 414 -12.30 2.04 14.32
CA LEU A 414 -13.43 1.21 13.89
C LEU A 414 -14.64 1.39 14.81
N GLY A 415 -14.46 1.10 16.10
CA GLY A 415 -15.54 1.19 17.08
C GLY A 415 -16.04 2.61 17.28
N GLY A 416 -15.14 3.60 17.32
CA GLY A 416 -15.51 5.00 17.48
C GLY A 416 -16.37 5.51 16.33
N THR A 417 -16.06 5.14 15.09
CA THR A 417 -16.89 5.50 13.94
C THR A 417 -18.16 4.67 13.88
N ALA A 418 -18.11 3.36 14.13
CA ALA A 418 -19.29 2.50 14.14
C ALA A 418 -20.36 3.02 15.11
N ILE A 419 -19.99 3.26 16.38
CA ILE A 419 -20.89 3.79 17.42
C ILE A 419 -21.42 5.17 17.02
N SER A 420 -20.56 6.03 16.46
CA SER A 420 -20.97 7.37 16.04
C SER A 420 -22.01 7.36 14.91
N VAL A 421 -21.92 6.41 13.99
CA VAL A 421 -22.83 6.35 12.82
C VAL A 421 -24.13 5.60 13.19
N MET A 422 -24.06 4.60 14.04
CA MET A 422 -25.26 3.89 14.55
C MET A 422 -26.10 4.75 15.51
N GLY A 423 -25.48 5.69 16.24
CA GLY A 423 -26.18 6.54 17.20
C GLY A 423 -26.90 5.72 18.28
N ASP A 424 -28.19 6.01 18.51
CA ASP A 424 -29.00 5.33 19.53
C ASP A 424 -29.29 3.85 19.22
N SER A 425 -28.98 3.39 18.00
CA SER A 425 -29.15 1.98 17.60
C SER A 425 -27.92 1.12 17.87
N ALA A 426 -26.84 1.69 18.44
CA ALA A 426 -25.62 0.96 18.77
C ALA A 426 -25.90 -0.16 19.78
N THR A 427 -25.63 -1.40 19.37
CA THR A 427 -25.76 -2.60 20.20
C THR A 427 -24.44 -3.00 20.88
N MET A 428 -23.32 -2.46 20.39
CA MET A 428 -21.96 -2.76 20.84
C MET A 428 -21.29 -1.54 21.45
N ASP A 429 -20.48 -1.75 22.47
CA ASP A 429 -19.68 -0.72 23.13
C ASP A 429 -18.26 -0.66 22.57
N ILE A 430 -17.55 0.46 22.81
CA ILE A 430 -16.15 0.62 22.40
C ILE A 430 -15.24 -0.49 22.97
N VAL A 431 -15.63 -1.07 24.11
CA VAL A 431 -14.91 -2.17 24.76
C VAL A 431 -14.97 -3.44 23.91
N ASP A 432 -16.07 -3.69 23.19
CA ASP A 432 -16.21 -4.88 22.33
C ASP A 432 -15.22 -4.81 21.16
N PHE A 433 -15.07 -3.64 20.55
CA PHE A 433 -14.07 -3.42 19.50
C PHE A 433 -12.63 -3.54 20.03
N LEU A 434 -12.35 -2.96 21.20
CA LEU A 434 -11.02 -3.01 21.81
C LEU A 434 -10.64 -4.44 22.23
N THR A 435 -11.58 -5.20 22.78
CA THR A 435 -11.37 -6.61 23.16
C THR A 435 -11.22 -7.49 21.92
N ALA A 436 -12.03 -7.29 20.89
CA ALA A 436 -11.88 -7.97 19.59
C ALA A 436 -10.49 -7.73 18.99
N GLY A 437 -10.01 -6.48 18.96
CA GLY A 437 -8.67 -6.16 18.48
C GLY A 437 -7.56 -6.78 19.36
N TYR A 438 -7.69 -6.66 20.67
CA TYR A 438 -6.70 -7.20 21.62
C TYR A 438 -6.60 -8.72 21.57
N ASN A 439 -7.71 -9.42 21.31
CA ASN A 439 -7.75 -10.87 21.17
C ASN A 439 -6.80 -11.39 20.06
N PHE A 440 -6.56 -10.59 19.01
CA PHE A 440 -5.59 -10.92 17.96
C PHE A 440 -4.13 -10.51 18.26
N LEU A 441 -3.82 -9.97 19.45
CA LEU A 441 -2.45 -9.67 19.86
C LEU A 441 -1.47 -10.84 19.66
N PRO A 442 -1.81 -12.11 20.02
CA PRO A 442 -0.90 -13.23 19.82
C PRO A 442 -0.53 -13.45 18.35
N SER A 443 -1.44 -13.15 17.41
CA SER A 443 -1.14 -13.23 15.97
C SER A 443 -0.11 -12.19 15.55
N VAL A 444 -0.25 -10.94 16.00
CA VAL A 444 0.72 -9.87 15.72
C VAL A 444 2.09 -10.21 16.31
N LEU A 445 2.12 -10.75 17.54
CA LEU A 445 3.35 -11.23 18.18
C LEU A 445 3.95 -12.41 17.41
N PHE A 446 3.14 -13.31 16.88
CA PHE A 446 3.60 -14.46 16.11
C PHE A 446 4.32 -14.02 14.84
N PHE A 447 3.73 -13.11 14.05
CA PHE A 447 4.37 -12.57 12.86
C PHE A 447 5.63 -11.76 13.19
N THR A 448 5.61 -11.02 14.31
CA THR A 448 6.81 -10.35 14.83
C THR A 448 7.90 -11.35 15.18
N GLY A 449 7.56 -12.44 15.87
CA GLY A 449 8.46 -13.52 16.26
C GLY A 449 9.01 -14.29 15.05
N LEU A 450 8.18 -14.52 14.03
CA LEU A 450 8.59 -15.18 12.78
C LEU A 450 9.57 -14.30 11.98
N ALA A 451 9.31 -13.00 11.89
CA ALA A 451 10.26 -12.05 11.32
C ALA A 451 11.57 -11.99 12.13
N ALA A 452 11.47 -12.03 13.46
CA ALA A 452 12.60 -12.01 14.37
C ALA A 452 13.46 -13.28 14.27
N LEU A 453 12.83 -14.44 14.05
CA LEU A 453 13.49 -15.71 13.77
C LEU A 453 14.22 -15.66 12.42
N ALA A 454 13.55 -15.19 11.37
CA ALA A 454 14.15 -15.03 10.05
C ALA A 454 15.36 -14.09 10.10
N LEU A 455 15.23 -12.93 10.76
CA LEU A 455 16.32 -11.97 10.98
C LEU A 455 17.53 -12.61 11.70
N GLY A 456 17.26 -13.47 12.68
CA GLY A 456 18.30 -14.12 13.47
C GLY A 456 19.14 -15.11 12.67
N TRP A 457 18.49 -15.95 11.87
CA TRP A 457 19.14 -17.11 11.25
C TRP A 457 19.41 -16.92 9.76
N VAL A 458 18.41 -16.47 9.00
CA VAL A 458 18.51 -16.29 7.55
C VAL A 458 17.76 -15.01 7.13
N PRO A 459 18.36 -13.82 7.29
CA PRO A 459 17.67 -12.54 7.11
C PRO A 459 17.02 -12.37 5.73
N LYS A 460 17.58 -13.03 4.70
CA LYS A 460 17.04 -13.04 3.34
C LYS A 460 15.62 -13.63 3.26
N LEU A 461 15.25 -14.52 4.18
CA LEU A 461 13.92 -15.11 4.28
C LEU A 461 12.89 -14.18 4.96
N GLY A 462 13.31 -13.02 5.47
CA GLY A 462 12.38 -12.06 6.09
C GLY A 462 11.22 -11.62 5.18
N LYS A 463 11.39 -11.73 3.86
CA LYS A 463 10.34 -11.47 2.87
C LYS A 463 9.28 -12.59 2.80
N LEU A 464 9.64 -13.83 3.11
CA LEU A 464 8.69 -14.97 3.11
C LEU A 464 7.64 -14.84 4.21
N VAL A 465 7.91 -14.05 5.26
CA VAL A 465 6.93 -13.76 6.31
C VAL A 465 5.68 -13.10 5.73
N TYR A 466 5.83 -12.21 4.73
CA TYR A 466 4.69 -11.61 4.05
C TYR A 466 3.89 -12.63 3.23
N PHE A 467 4.57 -13.64 2.66
CA PHE A 467 3.88 -14.71 1.94
C PHE A 467 3.00 -15.53 2.90
N TYR A 468 3.53 -15.89 4.07
CA TYR A 468 2.73 -16.60 5.09
C TYR A 468 1.61 -15.72 5.67
N LEU A 469 1.83 -14.41 5.82
CA LEU A 469 0.78 -13.46 6.23
C LEU A 469 -0.35 -13.40 5.20
N GLY A 470 -0.01 -13.24 3.91
CA GLY A 470 -1.00 -13.22 2.82
C GLY A 470 -1.72 -14.55 2.65
N TYR A 471 -1.01 -15.68 2.79
CA TYR A 471 -1.60 -17.02 2.83
C TYR A 471 -2.59 -17.17 3.97
N SER A 472 -2.20 -16.77 5.18
CA SER A 472 -3.07 -16.86 6.37
C SER A 472 -4.30 -15.99 6.21
N PHE A 473 -4.15 -14.77 5.69
CA PHE A 473 -5.27 -13.90 5.34
C PHE A 473 -6.22 -14.56 4.35
N ALA A 474 -5.71 -15.08 3.24
CA ALA A 474 -6.54 -15.70 2.21
C ALA A 474 -7.35 -16.87 2.77
N LEU A 475 -6.74 -17.73 3.60
CA LEU A 475 -7.45 -18.84 4.22
C LEU A 475 -8.51 -18.39 5.22
N ASN A 476 -8.26 -17.36 6.02
CA ASN A 476 -9.22 -16.89 7.01
C ASN A 476 -10.36 -16.07 6.41
N TYR A 477 -10.06 -15.29 5.37
CA TYR A 477 -11.05 -14.44 4.71
C TYR A 477 -11.95 -15.23 3.76
N PHE A 478 -11.39 -16.16 2.98
CA PHE A 478 -12.14 -16.96 2.01
C PHE A 478 -12.52 -18.36 2.50
N GLY A 479 -12.04 -18.79 3.68
CA GLY A 479 -12.25 -20.15 4.18
C GLY A 479 -13.71 -20.55 4.33
N GLY A 480 -14.57 -19.62 4.76
CA GLY A 480 -16.02 -19.85 4.86
C GLY A 480 -16.72 -20.03 3.52
N ILE A 481 -16.13 -19.53 2.43
CA ILE A 481 -16.67 -19.63 1.06
C ILE A 481 -16.12 -20.87 0.34
N LEU A 482 -14.86 -21.22 0.59
CA LEU A 482 -14.13 -22.25 -0.16
C LEU A 482 -14.31 -23.68 0.34
N ASP A 483 -15.18 -23.91 1.35
CA ASP A 483 -15.43 -25.21 2.00
C ASP A 483 -14.16 -26.05 2.20
N LEU A 484 -13.14 -25.42 2.78
CA LEU A 484 -11.81 -26.00 2.91
C LEU A 484 -11.75 -27.05 4.04
N PRO A 485 -11.01 -28.16 3.86
CA PRO A 485 -10.79 -29.11 4.93
C PRO A 485 -10.21 -28.45 6.19
N GLU A 486 -10.72 -28.81 7.36
CA GLU A 486 -10.34 -28.19 8.64
C GLU A 486 -8.82 -28.19 8.88
N TRP A 487 -8.14 -29.31 8.57
CA TRP A 487 -6.70 -29.43 8.71
C TRP A 487 -5.94 -28.38 7.89
N PHE A 488 -6.47 -28.00 6.72
CA PHE A 488 -5.88 -27.00 5.85
C PHE A 488 -6.13 -25.60 6.39
N SER A 489 -7.35 -25.29 6.83
CA SER A 489 -7.67 -24.01 7.48
C SER A 489 -6.83 -23.78 8.75
N LYS A 490 -6.57 -24.84 9.54
CA LYS A 490 -5.73 -24.80 10.75
C LYS A 490 -4.22 -24.64 10.50
N THR A 491 -3.77 -24.58 9.24
CA THR A 491 -2.39 -24.18 8.91
C THR A 491 -2.15 -22.68 9.05
N ALA A 492 -3.21 -21.88 8.94
CA ALA A 492 -3.15 -20.44 9.11
C ALA A 492 -3.17 -20.07 10.59
N ILE A 493 -2.27 -19.19 11.02
CA ILE A 493 -2.17 -18.84 12.44
C ILE A 493 -3.46 -18.18 12.98
N GLN A 494 -4.11 -17.35 12.16
CA GLN A 494 -5.31 -16.62 12.56
C GLN A 494 -6.55 -17.52 12.77
N SER A 495 -6.57 -18.72 12.20
CA SER A 495 -7.75 -19.62 12.30
C SER A 495 -7.84 -20.35 13.64
N TRP A 496 -6.83 -20.20 14.48
CA TRP A 496 -6.84 -20.67 15.86
C TRP A 496 -7.49 -19.66 16.80
N ILE A 497 -7.47 -18.37 16.46
CA ILE A 497 -7.94 -17.31 17.34
C ILE A 497 -9.47 -17.20 17.19
N PRO A 498 -10.24 -17.25 18.28
CA PRO A 498 -11.69 -17.07 18.23
C PRO A 498 -12.03 -15.68 17.70
N GLN A 499 -13.08 -15.55 16.89
CA GLN A 499 -13.46 -14.25 16.31
C GLN A 499 -14.38 -13.51 17.29
N MET A 500 -13.80 -12.77 18.24
CA MET A 500 -14.59 -11.93 19.14
C MET A 500 -15.22 -10.74 18.37
N PRO A 501 -16.48 -10.35 18.69
CA PRO A 501 -17.34 -10.87 19.77
C PRO A 501 -18.21 -12.09 19.39
N MET A 502 -18.13 -12.62 18.17
CA MET A 502 -18.92 -13.79 17.73
C MET A 502 -18.64 -15.03 18.59
N ASP A 503 -17.37 -15.27 18.89
CA ASP A 503 -16.90 -16.36 19.71
C ASP A 503 -16.47 -15.87 21.10
N ASN A 504 -16.57 -16.75 22.10
CA ASN A 504 -16.05 -16.48 23.43
C ASN A 504 -14.51 -16.47 23.46
N PHE A 505 -13.95 -15.67 24.36
CA PHE A 505 -12.52 -15.63 24.59
C PHE A 505 -11.93 -16.98 25.02
N ASP A 506 -10.91 -17.46 24.30
CA ASP A 506 -10.17 -18.69 24.61
C ASP A 506 -8.80 -18.36 25.20
N ALA A 507 -8.71 -18.40 26.54
CA ALA A 507 -7.47 -18.12 27.25
C ALA A 507 -6.34 -19.13 26.94
N PRO A 508 -6.58 -20.46 26.90
CA PRO A 508 -5.56 -21.44 26.49
C PRO A 508 -4.89 -21.14 25.15
N ILE A 509 -5.68 -20.83 24.11
CA ILE A 509 -5.14 -20.53 22.78
C ILE A 509 -4.33 -19.23 22.82
N PHE A 510 -4.90 -18.18 23.42
CA PHE A 510 -4.24 -16.88 23.53
C PHE A 510 -2.87 -16.98 24.21
N ILE A 511 -2.80 -17.69 25.35
CA ILE A 511 -1.56 -17.89 26.11
C ILE A 511 -0.56 -18.72 25.30
N THR A 512 -1.01 -19.83 24.70
CA THR A 512 -0.14 -20.75 23.94
C THR A 512 0.53 -20.04 22.77
N MET A 513 -0.24 -19.29 21.97
CA MET A 513 0.29 -18.54 20.83
C MET A 513 1.24 -17.41 21.28
N THR A 514 0.94 -16.76 22.40
CA THR A 514 1.83 -15.73 22.97
C THR A 514 3.17 -16.34 23.39
N VAL A 515 3.16 -17.51 24.06
CA VAL A 515 4.37 -18.22 24.47
C VAL A 515 5.19 -18.67 23.26
N ILE A 516 4.56 -19.22 22.22
CA ILE A 516 5.23 -19.57 20.95
C ILE A 516 5.88 -18.33 20.34
N SER A 517 5.17 -17.21 20.30
CA SER A 517 5.67 -15.95 19.75
C SER A 517 6.91 -15.45 20.48
N ILE A 518 6.90 -15.48 21.82
CA ILE A 518 8.05 -15.11 22.65
C ILE A 518 9.21 -16.07 22.40
N ALA A 519 8.95 -17.38 22.31
CA ALA A 519 9.97 -18.38 22.02
C ALA A 519 10.65 -18.12 20.66
N LEU A 520 9.88 -17.79 19.60
CA LEU A 520 10.41 -17.42 18.29
C LEU A 520 11.33 -16.19 18.36
N MET A 521 10.94 -15.15 19.13
CA MET A 521 11.78 -13.97 19.35
C MET A 521 13.08 -14.33 20.11
N VAL A 522 13.02 -15.19 21.12
CA VAL A 522 14.22 -15.61 21.86
C VAL A 522 15.14 -16.47 20.98
N ILE A 523 14.60 -17.41 20.20
CA ILE A 523 15.38 -18.22 19.26
C ILE A 523 15.99 -17.35 18.15
N GLY A 524 15.25 -16.34 17.68
CA GLY A 524 15.75 -15.33 16.77
C GLY A 524 16.93 -14.54 17.35
N TYR A 525 16.86 -14.15 18.63
CA TYR A 525 17.98 -13.50 19.32
C TYR A 525 19.22 -14.39 19.38
N LEU A 526 19.05 -15.68 19.72
CA LEU A 526 20.16 -16.64 19.76
C LEU A 526 20.85 -16.75 18.39
N GLY A 527 20.07 -16.81 17.30
CA GLY A 527 20.59 -16.76 15.94
C GLY A 527 21.34 -15.46 15.65
N TYR A 528 20.71 -14.30 15.92
CA TYR A 528 21.28 -12.98 15.67
C TYR A 528 22.60 -12.75 16.43
N SER A 529 22.70 -13.29 17.64
CA SER A 529 23.91 -13.18 18.46
C SER A 529 25.10 -13.97 17.89
N ARG A 530 24.84 -15.04 17.13
CA ARG A 530 25.87 -15.96 16.60
C ARG A 530 26.13 -15.78 15.10
N ARG A 531 25.18 -15.23 14.34
CA ARG A 531 25.29 -15.05 12.88
C ARG A 531 26.39 -14.04 12.54
N ASP A 532 27.08 -14.27 11.42
CA ASP A 532 28.01 -13.30 10.84
C ASP A 532 27.26 -12.07 10.32
N MET A 533 27.83 -10.91 10.58
CA MET A 533 27.27 -9.64 10.13
C MET A 533 27.71 -9.37 8.70
N VAL A 534 26.83 -8.72 7.93
CA VAL A 534 27.21 -8.23 6.60
C VAL A 534 28.04 -6.96 6.78
N GLU A 535 29.33 -7.12 7.05
CA GLU A 535 30.32 -6.03 7.08
C GLU A 535 31.52 -6.37 6.18
N GLY A 536 31.95 -5.40 5.36
CA GLY A 536 33.08 -5.54 4.45
C GLY A 536 32.69 -6.05 3.05
N ALA A 537 32.51 -5.11 2.13
CA ALA A 537 32.75 -5.33 0.70
C ALA A 537 33.95 -4.49 0.30
#